data_AF-A0A948M6L3-F1
#
_entry.id   AF-A0A948M6L3-F1
#
_cell.length_a   1.000
_cell.length_b   1.000
_cell.length_c   1.000
_cell.angle_alpha   90.00
_cell.angle_beta   90.00
_cell.angle_gamma   90.00
#
_symmetry.space_group_name_H-M   'P 1'
#
loop_
_entity.id
_entity.type
_entity.pdbx_description
1 polymer ?
#
loop_
_entity_poly.entity_id
_entity_poly.type
_entity_poly.pdbx_seq_one_letter_code
_entity_poly.pdbx_strand_id
1 'polypeptide(L)' 'MNNEKESQNCWEFWDCPNEIKSKCAAFKYNSGRECWLIASTAEPRCPRIKRDFEYCWECSWYKKINPKDS' A
#
# COMPACT_ATOMS: atom_id res chain seq x y z
N MET A 1 27.47 5.06 0.01
CA MET A 1 26.42 4.91 -1.02
C MET A 1 25.09 5.22 -0.35
N ASN A 2 24.62 6.46 -0.42
CA ASN A 2 23.35 6.85 0.21
C ASN A 2 22.23 6.74 -0.83
N ASN A 3 21.70 5.52 -1.01
CA ASN A 3 20.52 5.26 -1.85
C ASN A 3 19.25 5.50 -1.04
N GLU A 4 19.07 6.71 -0.51
CA GLU A 4 17.83 7.10 0.16
C GLU A 4 16.91 7.82 -0.82
N LYS A 5 16.18 7.04 -1.65
CA LYS A 5 14.90 7.39 -2.32
C LYS A 5 14.49 6.35 -3.36
N GLU A 6 14.80 5.06 -3.17
CA GLU A 6 14.01 4.07 -3.90
C GLU A 6 12.56 4.20 -3.41
N SER A 7 11.67 4.44 -4.36
CA SER A 7 10.26 4.73 -4.06
C SER A 7 9.65 3.50 -3.43
N GLN A 8 9.62 3.49 -2.09
CA GLN A 8 9.03 2.41 -1.32
C GLN A 8 7.57 2.21 -1.77
N ASN A 9 7.13 0.96 -1.84
CA ASN A 9 5.76 0.56 -2.11
C ASN A 9 5.07 0.14 -0.82
N CYS A 10 3.74 0.09 -0.84
CA CYS A 10 2.96 -0.31 0.33
C CYS A 10 3.37 -1.68 0.89
N TRP A 11 3.73 -2.64 0.04
CA TRP A 11 4.07 -4.00 0.47
C TRP A 11 5.43 -4.09 1.15
N GLU A 12 6.34 -3.14 0.88
CA GLU A 12 7.59 -3.00 1.64
C GLU A 12 7.31 -2.28 2.97
N PHE A 13 6.41 -1.29 2.97
CA PHE A 13 6.03 -0.58 4.18
C PHE A 13 5.31 -1.45 5.21
N TRP A 14 4.38 -2.28 4.74
CA TRP A 14 3.61 -3.19 5.58
C TRP A 14 4.29 -4.54 5.80
N ASP A 15 5.51 -4.74 5.29
CA ASP A 15 6.24 -6.01 5.32
C ASP A 15 5.34 -7.19 4.93
N CYS A 16 4.76 -7.10 3.74
CA CYS A 16 3.81 -8.07 3.25
C CYS A 16 4.55 -9.36 2.82
N PRO A 17 4.20 -10.54 3.39
CA PRO A 17 4.76 -11.81 2.95
C PRO A 17 4.56 -12.00 1.44
N ASN A 18 5.54 -12.61 0.75
CA ASN A 18 5.48 -12.79 -0.71
C ASN A 18 4.21 -13.52 -1.17
N GLU A 19 3.71 -14.47 -0.39
CA GLU A 19 2.46 -15.20 -0.65
C GLU A 19 1.19 -14.34 -0.59
N ILE A 20 1.20 -13.28 0.24
CA ILE A 20 0.11 -12.31 0.39
C ILE A 20 0.23 -11.22 -0.67
N LYS A 21 1.47 -10.74 -0.86
CA LYS A 21 1.81 -9.73 -1.85
C LYS A 21 1.45 -10.20 -3.26
N SER A 22 1.77 -11.43 -3.65
CA SER A 22 1.46 -11.97 -4.98
C SER A 22 -0.03 -12.05 -5.30
N LYS A 23 -0.89 -12.09 -4.27
CA LYS A 23 -2.35 -12.11 -4.39
C LYS A 23 -3.00 -10.72 -4.29
N CYS A 24 -2.23 -9.67 -4.01
CA CYS A 24 -2.75 -8.32 -3.84
C CYS A 24 -2.86 -7.61 -5.19
N ALA A 25 -4.03 -7.07 -5.51
CA ALA A 25 -4.23 -6.26 -6.72
C ALA A 25 -3.21 -5.12 -6.86
N ALA A 26 -2.88 -4.42 -5.77
CA ALA A 26 -1.89 -3.35 -5.82
C ALA A 26 -0.51 -3.84 -6.29
N PHE A 27 -0.09 -5.06 -5.92
CA PHE A 27 1.14 -5.65 -6.43
C PHE A 27 1.00 -6.09 -7.90
N LYS A 28 -0.10 -6.75 -8.24
CA LYS A 28 -0.38 -7.22 -9.60
C LYS A 28 -0.41 -6.08 -10.63
N TYR A 29 -0.93 -4.92 -10.24
CA TYR A 29 -1.01 -3.73 -11.10
C TYR A 29 0.14 -2.74 -10.88
N ASN A 30 1.17 -3.13 -10.10
CA ASN A 30 2.30 -2.26 -9.75
C ASN A 30 1.88 -0.88 -9.19
N SER A 31 0.79 -0.84 -8.46
CA SER A 31 0.17 0.36 -7.89
C SER A 31 0.46 0.45 -6.39
N GLY A 32 1.72 0.23 -6.01
CA GLY A 32 2.14 0.19 -4.61
C GLY A 32 2.06 1.55 -3.92
N ARG A 33 2.17 2.66 -4.68
CA ARG A 33 1.97 4.02 -4.16
C ARG A 33 0.50 4.34 -3.98
N GLU A 34 -0.36 3.86 -4.86
CA GLU A 34 -1.82 4.07 -4.84
C GLU A 34 -2.57 2.91 -4.18
N CYS A 35 -1.90 2.09 -3.36
CA CYS A 35 -2.53 0.90 -2.79
C CYS A 35 -3.79 1.21 -1.98
N TRP A 36 -3.84 2.39 -1.35
CA TRP A 36 -4.98 2.86 -0.57
C TRP A 36 -6.25 3.00 -1.43
N LEU A 37 -6.09 3.25 -2.72
CA LEU A 37 -7.15 3.30 -3.72
C LEU A 37 -7.44 1.90 -4.30
N ILE A 38 -6.41 1.21 -4.78
CA ILE A 38 -6.55 -0.04 -5.54
C ILE A 38 -6.98 -1.21 -4.66
N ALA A 39 -6.47 -1.28 -3.43
CA ALA A 39 -6.65 -2.46 -2.60
C ALA A 39 -8.10 -2.67 -2.09
N SER A 40 -8.97 -1.66 -2.23
CA SER A 40 -10.41 -1.77 -1.94
C SER A 40 -11.31 -1.77 -3.17
N THR A 41 -10.80 -1.41 -4.34
CA THR A 41 -11.59 -1.25 -5.57
C THR A 41 -11.30 -2.33 -6.61
N ALA A 42 -10.13 -2.95 -6.56
CA ALA A 42 -9.70 -3.98 -7.52
C ALA A 42 -9.76 -5.40 -6.93
N GLU A 43 -10.14 -6.35 -7.78
CA GLU A 43 -10.15 -7.78 -7.48
C GLU A 43 -8.90 -8.47 -8.07
N PRO A 44 -8.25 -9.43 -7.36
CA PRO A 44 -8.55 -9.84 -5.99
C PRO A 44 -8.12 -8.75 -4.97
N ARG A 45 -8.96 -8.55 -3.95
CA ARG A 45 -8.67 -7.60 -2.86
C ARG A 45 -7.36 -7.97 -2.16
N CYS A 46 -6.67 -6.97 -1.63
CA CYS A 46 -5.44 -7.25 -0.88
C CYS A 46 -5.78 -7.92 0.47
N PRO A 47 -5.23 -9.12 0.77
CA PRO A 47 -5.68 -9.94 1.89
C PRO A 47 -5.47 -9.29 3.27
N ARG A 48 -4.55 -8.34 3.38
CA ARG A 48 -4.17 -7.69 4.64
C ARG A 48 -4.99 -6.45 4.98
N ILE A 49 -6.04 -6.14 4.21
CA ILE A 49 -6.94 -5.04 4.57
C ILE A 49 -8.01 -5.56 5.55
N LYS A 50 -7.59 -5.86 6.78
CA LYS A 50 -8.43 -5.49 7.92
C LYS A 50 -8.20 -4.00 8.10
N ARG A 51 -9.06 -3.21 7.46
CA ARG A 51 -9.06 -1.76 7.58
C ARG A 51 -9.59 -1.45 8.98
N ASP A 52 -8.71 -1.07 9.89
CA ASP A 52 -9.09 -0.50 11.19
C ASP A 52 -9.41 1.01 11.06
N PHE A 53 -9.60 1.49 9.83
CA PHE A 53 -9.83 2.88 9.48
C PHE A 53 -10.96 3.00 8.46
N GLU A 54 -11.74 4.07 8.57
CA GLU A 54 -12.91 4.34 7.74
C GLU A 54 -12.50 5.04 6.43
N TYR A 55 -11.49 5.92 6.50
CA TYR A 55 -11.10 6.77 5.40
C TYR A 55 -9.65 6.56 4.93
N CYS A 56 -9.38 6.74 3.63
CA CYS A 56 -8.04 6.49 3.08
C CYS A 56 -6.95 7.40 3.66
N TRP A 57 -7.28 8.62 4.09
CA TRP A 57 -6.34 9.55 4.73
C TRP A 57 -5.91 9.12 6.14
N GLU A 58 -6.62 8.17 6.75
CA GLU A 58 -6.23 7.56 8.03
C GLU A 58 -5.16 6.47 7.86
N CYS A 59 -4.98 5.96 6.64
CA CYS A 59 -3.99 4.94 6.33
C CYS A 59 -2.55 5.45 6.54
N SER A 60 -1.75 4.74 7.34
CA SER A 60 -0.35 5.10 7.58
C SER A 60 0.48 5.18 6.30
N TRP A 61 0.18 4.34 5.31
CA TRP A 61 0.84 4.40 4.01
C TRP A 61 0.48 5.68 3.25
N TYR A 62 -0.79 6.07 3.23
CA TYR A 62 -1.24 7.32 2.59
C TYR A 62 -0.54 8.53 3.20
N LYS A 63 -0.53 8.63 4.53
CA LYS A 63 0.15 9.71 5.27
C LYS A 63 1.64 9.79 4.97
N LYS A 64 2.32 8.64 4.88
CA LYS A 64 3.76 8.59 4.57
C LYS A 64 4.09 9.14 3.18
N ILE A 65 3.26 8.86 2.16
CA ILE A 65 3.52 9.31 0.79
C ILE A 65 2.90 10.67 0.46
N ASN A 66 1.93 11.13 1.26
CA ASN A 66 1.27 12.43 1.16
C ASN A 66 1.46 13.25 2.45
N PRO A 67 2.68 13.69 2.79
CA PRO A 67 2.96 14.36 4.07
C PRO A 67 2.30 15.74 4.22
N LYS A 68 1.75 16.31 3.13
CA LYS A 68 0.99 17.57 3.17
C LYS A 68 -0.46 17.38 3.61
N ASP A 69 -0.96 16.14 3.54
CA ASP A 69 -2.33 15.75 3.89
C ASP A 69 -2.39 15.00 5.24
N SER A 70 -1.28 14.97 5.99
CA SER A 70 -1.14 14.20 7.23
C SER A 70 -1.16 15.04 8.51
#